data_AF-A0A920MDA4-F1
#
_entry.id   AF-A0A920MDA4-F1
#
_cell.length_a   1.000
_cell.length_b   1.000
_cell.length_c   1.000
_cell.angle_alpha   90.00
_cell.angle_beta   90.00
_cell.angle_gamma   90.00
#
_symmetry.space_group_name_H-M   'P 1'
#
loop_
_entity.id
_entity.type
_entity.pdbx_description
1 polymer ?
#
loop_
_entity_poly.entity_id
_entity_poly.type
_entity_poly.pdbx_seq_one_letter_code
_entity_poly.pdbx_strand_id
1 'polypeptide(L)'
;MNLGYVDNRPTDSRILQAASAIGQPKLMATYAESFSKHDISVAQLLMAPDDFFIRKRYLHARSTVEELLTSGILPIVNENDAIADDAIRWGDNDRIAALLAQLLNAEQLLMLTDTDGIYSQDPKKESSGTAKLIREIRSLDKIDAVVGGTLGKFGSGGMESKLAAAKMASWAGVTTTIAALHDIM
;
A
#
# COMPACT_ATOMS: atom_id res chain seq x y z
N MET A 1 8.95 -27.29 -11.26
CA MET A 1 7.95 -26.21 -11.07
C MET A 1 8.63 -25.15 -10.22
N ASN A 2 8.98 -23.99 -10.77
CA ASN A 2 9.65 -22.92 -10.02
C ASN A 2 8.87 -21.61 -10.22
N LEU A 3 8.10 -21.21 -9.21
CA LEU A 3 7.19 -20.07 -9.22
C LEU A 3 7.81 -18.84 -8.50
N GLY A 4 9.09 -18.59 -8.76
CA GLY A 4 9.86 -17.44 -8.29
C GLY A 4 10.71 -16.87 -9.43
N TYR A 5 10.06 -16.22 -10.39
CA TYR A 5 10.61 -15.89 -11.70
C TYR A 5 11.74 -14.84 -11.68
N VAL A 6 12.73 -15.03 -12.56
CA VAL A 6 14.01 -14.29 -12.61
C VAL A 6 14.20 -13.48 -13.91
N ASP A 7 13.36 -13.68 -14.95
CA ASP A 7 13.56 -13.03 -16.27
C ASP A 7 12.41 -12.13 -16.76
N ASN A 8 11.13 -12.50 -16.59
CA ASN A 8 9.97 -11.68 -16.98
C ASN A 8 8.75 -11.93 -16.08
N ARG A 9 7.99 -10.87 -15.76
CA ARG A 9 6.77 -10.96 -14.93
C ARG A 9 5.65 -11.68 -15.72
N PRO A 10 5.05 -12.76 -15.20
CA PRO A 10 3.93 -13.44 -15.85
C PRO A 10 2.70 -12.53 -16.02
N THR A 11 1.91 -12.75 -17.06
CA THR A 11 0.64 -12.05 -17.31
C THR A 11 -0.59 -12.89 -16.98
N ASP A 12 -0.46 -14.23 -16.94
CA ASP A 12 -1.54 -15.13 -16.54
C ASP A 12 -1.77 -15.01 -15.03
N SER A 13 -3.01 -14.68 -14.66
CA SER A 13 -3.37 -14.43 -13.28
C SER A 13 -3.24 -15.64 -12.37
N ARG A 14 -3.52 -16.85 -12.87
CA ARG A 14 -3.41 -18.09 -12.09
C ARG A 14 -1.95 -18.34 -11.72
N ILE A 15 -1.04 -17.98 -12.62
CA ILE A 15 0.41 -18.06 -12.37
C ILE A 15 0.80 -17.02 -11.31
N LEU A 16 0.28 -15.79 -11.40
CA LEU A 16 0.54 -14.75 -10.41
C LEU A 16 -0.01 -15.12 -9.01
N GLN A 17 -1.22 -15.65 -8.93
CA GLN A 17 -1.83 -16.15 -7.68
C GLN A 17 -1.00 -17.27 -7.08
N ALA A 18 -0.59 -18.26 -7.88
CA ALA A 18 0.26 -19.36 -7.42
C ALA A 18 1.65 -18.88 -6.98
N ALA A 19 2.24 -17.92 -7.69
CA ALA A 19 3.50 -17.31 -7.30
C ALA A 19 3.38 -16.53 -5.98
N SER A 20 2.29 -15.78 -5.79
CA SER A 20 2.02 -15.09 -4.52
C SER A 20 1.86 -16.08 -3.35
N ALA A 21 1.10 -17.16 -3.55
CA ALA A 21 0.94 -18.21 -2.54
C ALA A 21 2.29 -18.85 -2.11
N ILE A 22 3.24 -18.97 -3.04
CA ILE A 22 4.59 -19.48 -2.75
C ILE A 22 5.51 -18.41 -2.15
N GLY A 23 5.37 -17.16 -2.57
CA GLY A 23 6.18 -16.04 -2.10
C GLY A 23 5.79 -15.58 -0.69
N GLN A 24 4.51 -15.66 -0.34
CA GLN A 24 3.97 -15.09 0.89
C GLN A 24 4.60 -15.69 2.17
N PRO A 25 4.78 -17.02 2.31
CA PRO A 25 5.51 -17.58 3.46
C PRO A 25 6.98 -17.13 3.52
N LYS A 26 7.63 -16.93 2.36
CA LYS A 26 9.03 -16.48 2.29
C LYS A 26 9.15 -15.02 2.74
N LEU A 27 8.24 -14.16 2.29
CA LEU A 27 8.13 -12.77 2.72
C LEU A 27 8.00 -12.68 4.24
N MET A 28 7.11 -13.49 4.83
CA MET A 28 6.95 -13.52 6.28
C MET A 28 8.18 -14.03 7.02
N ALA A 29 8.87 -15.04 6.49
CA ALA A 29 10.10 -15.53 7.08
C ALA A 29 11.17 -14.42 7.11
N THR A 30 11.31 -13.64 6.05
CA THR A 30 12.23 -12.48 6.00
C THR A 30 11.87 -11.40 7.02
N TYR A 31 10.58 -11.08 7.17
CA TYR A 31 10.14 -10.15 8.21
C TYR A 31 10.40 -10.68 9.62
N ALA A 32 10.08 -11.94 9.89
CA ALA A 32 10.31 -12.57 11.18
C ALA A 32 11.81 -12.60 11.53
N GLU A 33 12.67 -12.97 10.59
CA GLU A 33 14.12 -12.96 10.78
C GLU A 33 14.64 -11.54 11.06
N SER A 34 14.16 -10.54 10.30
CA SER A 34 14.59 -9.15 10.47
C SER A 34 14.17 -8.57 11.82
N PHE A 35 12.92 -8.77 12.22
CA PHE A 35 12.38 -8.22 13.47
C PHE A 35 12.80 -9.00 14.72
N SER A 36 13.12 -10.29 14.61
CA SER A 36 13.64 -11.06 15.74
C SER A 36 14.99 -10.54 16.28
N LYS A 37 15.79 -9.86 15.44
CA LYS A 37 17.02 -9.16 15.85
C LYS A 37 16.75 -8.00 16.82
N HIS A 38 15.50 -7.57 16.91
CA HIS A 38 15.02 -6.49 17.76
C HIS A 38 14.03 -6.98 18.83
N ASP A 39 13.95 -8.29 19.07
CA ASP A 39 13.00 -8.92 20.00
C ASP A 39 11.52 -8.62 19.68
N ILE A 40 11.20 -8.30 18.42
CA ILE A 40 9.84 -8.02 17.96
C ILE A 40 9.28 -9.27 17.27
N SER A 41 8.16 -9.78 17.80
CA SER A 41 7.39 -10.83 17.14
C SER A 41 6.50 -10.23 16.05
N VAL A 42 6.31 -10.95 14.95
CA VAL A 42 5.44 -10.54 13.84
C VAL A 42 4.26 -11.50 13.68
N ALA A 43 3.12 -10.99 13.20
CA ALA A 43 1.95 -11.79 12.86
C ALA A 43 1.49 -11.48 11.44
N GLN A 44 1.15 -12.53 10.67
CA GLN A 44 0.64 -12.36 9.31
C GLN A 44 -0.86 -12.09 9.32
N LEU A 45 -1.28 -11.09 8.55
CA LEU A 45 -2.69 -10.91 8.16
C LEU A 45 -2.79 -10.81 6.64
N LEU A 46 -3.65 -11.63 6.04
CA LEU A 46 -4.01 -11.56 4.63
C LEU A 46 -5.41 -10.98 4.51
N MET A 47 -5.56 -9.88 3.80
CA MET A 47 -6.84 -9.16 3.67
C MET A 47 -7.21 -8.99 2.20
N ALA A 48 -8.51 -8.96 1.92
CA ALA A 48 -9.04 -8.47 0.64
C ALA A 48 -9.78 -7.15 0.87
N PRO A 49 -9.90 -6.26 -0.14
CA PRO A 49 -10.69 -5.04 -0.01
C PRO A 49 -12.11 -5.27 0.51
N ASP A 50 -12.75 -6.38 0.11
CA ASP A 50 -14.09 -6.79 0.53
C ASP A 50 -14.23 -7.05 2.04
N ASP A 51 -13.14 -7.37 2.73
CA ASP A 51 -13.16 -7.61 4.17
C ASP A 51 -13.49 -6.35 4.98
N PHE A 52 -13.29 -5.16 4.39
CA PHE A 52 -13.61 -3.88 4.99
C PHE A 52 -15.06 -3.44 4.75
N PHE A 53 -15.75 -4.02 3.76
CA PHE A 53 -17.15 -3.67 3.44
C PHE A 53 -18.17 -4.54 4.16
N ILE A 54 -17.76 -5.73 4.61
CA ILE A 54 -18.61 -6.62 5.41
C ILE A 54 -18.40 -6.29 6.89
N ARG A 55 -19.37 -5.63 7.53
CA ARG A 55 -19.30 -5.16 8.93
C ARG A 55 -18.73 -6.19 9.91
N LYS A 56 -19.14 -7.46 9.80
CA LYS A 56 -18.64 -8.52 10.69
C LYS A 56 -17.14 -8.77 10.50
N ARG A 57 -16.67 -8.84 9.25
CA ARG A 57 -15.25 -9.05 8.92
C ARG A 57 -14.41 -7.84 9.33
N TYR A 58 -14.92 -6.65 9.08
CA TYR A 58 -14.32 -5.39 9.54
C TYR A 58 -14.09 -5.39 11.05
N LEU A 59 -15.10 -5.73 11.86
CA LEU A 59 -14.98 -5.75 13.31
C LEU A 59 -14.00 -6.83 13.79
N HIS A 60 -13.99 -8.01 13.16
CA HIS A 60 -13.03 -9.06 13.49
C HIS A 60 -11.60 -8.62 13.17
N ALA A 61 -11.35 -8.06 11.98
CA ALA A 61 -10.04 -7.56 11.58
C ALA A 61 -9.54 -6.49 12.56
N ARG A 62 -10.42 -5.55 12.96
CA ARG A 62 -10.12 -4.54 13.97
C ARG A 62 -9.70 -5.15 15.30
N SER A 63 -10.52 -6.02 15.88
CA SER A 63 -10.22 -6.64 17.17
C SER A 63 -8.93 -7.47 17.13
N THR A 64 -8.67 -8.19 16.03
CA THR A 64 -7.43 -8.96 15.87
C THR A 64 -6.20 -8.05 15.81
N VAL A 65 -6.25 -6.97 15.04
CA VAL A 65 -5.10 -6.05 14.93
C VAL A 65 -4.86 -5.30 16.24
N GLU A 66 -5.93 -4.84 16.92
CA GLU A 66 -5.83 -4.18 18.23
C GLU A 66 -5.19 -5.09 19.28
N GLU A 67 -5.57 -6.38 19.33
CA GLU A 67 -5.00 -7.36 20.25
C GLU A 67 -3.52 -7.64 19.97
N LEU A 68 -3.15 -7.81 18.69
CA LEU A 68 -1.75 -8.02 18.30
C LEU A 68 -0.87 -6.84 18.75
N LEU A 69 -1.30 -5.62 18.46
CA LEU A 69 -0.58 -4.41 18.86
C LEU A 69 -0.46 -4.28 20.38
N THR A 70 -1.55 -4.53 21.11
CA THR A 70 -1.56 -4.49 22.59
C THR A 70 -0.67 -5.57 23.19
N SER A 71 -0.53 -6.72 22.52
CA SER A 71 0.37 -7.81 22.88
C SER A 71 1.83 -7.57 22.51
N GLY A 72 2.18 -6.42 21.90
CA GLY A 72 3.54 -6.13 21.44
C GLY A 72 3.96 -6.94 20.20
N ILE A 73 2.99 -7.47 19.45
CA ILE A 73 3.22 -8.22 18.20
C ILE A 73 2.96 -7.29 17.02
N LEU A 74 3.91 -7.20 16.10
CA LEU A 74 3.80 -6.36 14.91
C LEU A 74 2.97 -7.06 13.81
N PRO A 75 1.77 -6.54 13.46
CA PRO A 75 1.00 -7.08 12.34
C PRO A 75 1.67 -6.73 11.00
N ILE A 76 1.91 -7.73 10.17
CA ILE A 76 2.33 -7.60 8.78
C ILE A 76 1.13 -7.94 7.90
N VAL A 77 0.53 -6.89 7.33
CA VAL A 77 -0.65 -7.01 6.48
C VAL A 77 -0.23 -7.05 5.01
N ASN A 78 -0.76 -8.00 4.26
CA ASN A 78 -0.65 -8.03 2.80
C ASN A 78 -2.00 -8.41 2.19
N GLU A 79 -2.17 -8.14 0.90
CA GLU A 79 -3.33 -8.64 0.17
C GLU A 79 -3.34 -10.17 0.09
N ASN A 80 -4.54 -10.77 0.14
CA ASN A 80 -4.73 -12.19 -0.13
C ASN A 80 -4.74 -12.48 -1.64
N ASP A 81 -3.63 -12.17 -2.30
CA ASP A 81 -3.40 -12.31 -3.74
C ASP A 81 -3.66 -13.72 -4.28
N ALA A 82 -3.53 -14.76 -3.45
CA ALA A 82 -3.72 -16.15 -3.86
C ALA A 82 -5.16 -16.46 -4.30
N ILE A 83 -6.13 -15.66 -3.85
CA ILE A 83 -7.56 -15.81 -4.16
C ILE A 83 -8.21 -14.48 -4.58
N ALA A 84 -7.40 -13.45 -4.86
CA ALA A 84 -7.90 -12.15 -5.27
C ALA A 84 -8.52 -12.20 -6.68
N ASP A 85 -9.56 -11.38 -6.89
CA ASP A 85 -10.20 -11.21 -8.20
C ASP A 85 -9.34 -10.28 -9.09
N ASP A 86 -9.02 -10.75 -10.29
CA ASP A 86 -8.16 -10.04 -11.24
C ASP A 86 -8.71 -8.69 -11.69
N ALA A 87 -10.02 -8.48 -11.56
CA ALA A 87 -10.66 -7.23 -11.95
C ALA A 87 -10.29 -6.02 -11.06
N ILE A 88 -9.68 -6.25 -9.90
CA ILE A 88 -9.46 -5.22 -8.85
C ILE A 88 -7.98 -4.82 -8.71
N ARG A 89 -7.07 -5.45 -9.45
CA ARG A 89 -5.59 -5.47 -9.25
C ARG A 89 -4.78 -4.15 -9.28
N TRP A 90 -5.40 -2.97 -9.41
CA TRP A 90 -4.66 -1.71 -9.45
C TRP A 90 -4.61 -1.03 -8.07
N GLY A 91 -3.44 -1.10 -7.43
CA GLY A 91 -3.14 -0.29 -6.23
C GLY A 91 -3.66 -0.86 -4.91
N ASP A 92 -3.84 -2.18 -4.82
CA ASP A 92 -4.57 -2.80 -3.71
C ASP A 92 -3.92 -2.61 -2.34
N ASN A 93 -2.60 -2.72 -2.23
CA ASN A 93 -1.93 -2.48 -0.95
C ASN A 93 -2.00 -1.01 -0.52
N ASP A 94 -2.02 -0.05 -1.45
CA ASP A 94 -2.24 1.37 -1.12
C ASP A 94 -3.66 1.56 -0.54
N ARG A 95 -4.66 0.94 -1.17
CA ARG A 95 -6.06 0.95 -0.71
C ARG A 95 -6.26 0.23 0.62
N ILE A 96 -5.69 -0.97 0.77
CA ILE A 96 -5.72 -1.74 2.03
C ILE A 96 -5.05 -0.94 3.13
N ALA A 97 -3.91 -0.29 2.87
CA ALA A 97 -3.25 0.55 3.87
C ALA A 97 -4.13 1.73 4.32
N ALA A 98 -4.81 2.40 3.38
CA ALA A 98 -5.77 3.45 3.72
C ALA A 98 -6.95 2.91 4.54
N LEU A 99 -7.57 1.81 4.11
CA LEU A 99 -8.70 1.19 4.82
C LEU A 99 -8.29 0.69 6.21
N LEU A 100 -7.10 0.13 6.35
CA LEU A 100 -6.56 -0.31 7.63
C LEU A 100 -6.29 0.88 8.56
N ALA A 101 -5.72 1.97 8.04
CA ALA A 101 -5.51 3.20 8.81
C ALA A 101 -6.84 3.78 9.33
N GLN A 102 -7.88 3.79 8.49
CA GLN A 102 -9.23 4.17 8.92
C GLN A 102 -9.77 3.21 9.99
N LEU A 103 -9.61 1.90 9.77
CA LEU A 103 -10.10 0.84 10.66
C LEU A 103 -9.52 0.94 12.07
N LEU A 104 -8.24 1.34 12.17
CA LEU A 104 -7.53 1.53 13.42
C LEU A 104 -7.65 2.94 14.01
N ASN A 105 -8.29 3.89 13.31
CA ASN A 105 -8.24 5.32 13.63
C ASN A 105 -6.79 5.82 13.79
N ALA A 106 -5.92 5.43 12.86
CA ALA A 106 -4.52 5.84 12.88
C ALA A 106 -4.39 7.36 12.72
N GLU A 107 -3.44 7.98 13.42
CA GLU A 107 -3.15 9.41 13.26
C GLU A 107 -2.43 9.69 11.94
N GLN A 108 -1.59 8.74 11.51
CA GLN A 108 -0.70 8.86 10.37
C GLN A 108 -0.73 7.59 9.50
N LEU A 109 -0.66 7.79 8.19
CA LEU A 109 -0.38 6.76 7.19
C LEU A 109 0.89 7.15 6.45
N LEU A 110 1.93 6.33 6.54
CA LEU A 110 3.19 6.54 5.84
C LEU A 110 3.29 5.59 4.65
N MET A 111 3.39 6.16 3.45
CA MET A 111 3.51 5.43 2.19
C MET A 111 4.91 5.60 1.62
N LEU A 112 5.72 4.55 1.75
CA LEU A 112 7.09 4.54 1.23
C LEU A 112 7.11 4.20 -0.25
N THR A 113 7.84 4.97 -1.04
CA THR A 113 7.91 4.79 -2.50
C THR A 113 9.33 5.02 -3.04
N ASP A 114 9.57 4.68 -4.30
CA ASP A 114 10.84 4.86 -5.02
C ASP A 114 11.03 6.25 -5.65
N THR A 115 10.09 7.17 -5.38
CA THR A 115 10.10 8.57 -5.82
C THR A 115 10.13 9.50 -4.61
N ASP A 116 10.74 10.68 -4.72
CA ASP A 116 10.82 11.65 -3.61
C ASP A 116 9.45 12.10 -3.06
N GLY A 117 8.39 11.90 -3.84
CA GLY A 117 7.01 12.16 -3.43
C GLY A 117 6.13 12.51 -4.61
N ILE A 118 5.13 13.36 -4.37
CA ILE A 118 4.19 13.81 -5.40
C ILE A 118 4.74 15.05 -6.09
N TYR A 119 4.77 15.05 -7.42
CA TYR A 119 5.14 16.22 -8.22
C TYR A 119 3.91 16.90 -8.82
N SER A 120 4.03 18.20 -9.08
CA SER A 120 3.00 19.02 -9.77
C SER A 120 2.70 18.59 -11.21
N GLN A 121 3.58 17.81 -11.81
CA GLN A 121 3.46 17.19 -13.13
C GLN A 121 4.42 15.99 -13.17
N ASP A 122 4.21 15.07 -14.12
CA ASP A 122 5.11 13.93 -14.32
C ASP A 122 6.56 14.39 -14.57
N PRO A 123 7.51 14.11 -13.65
CA PRO A 123 8.89 14.56 -13.78
C PRO A 123 9.65 13.81 -14.88
N LYS A 124 9.10 12.71 -15.42
CA LYS A 124 9.72 11.92 -16.49
C LYS A 124 9.39 12.41 -17.90
N LYS A 125 8.46 13.36 -18.06
CA LYS A 125 8.13 13.95 -19.37
C LYS A 125 9.21 14.94 -19.83
N GLU A 126 9.46 15.03 -21.13
CA GLU A 126 10.45 15.94 -21.74
C GLU A 126 10.28 17.43 -21.37
N SER A 127 9.10 17.84 -20.88
CA SER A 127 8.84 19.19 -20.34
C SER A 127 9.14 19.33 -18.84
N SER A 128 10.03 18.50 -18.27
CA SER A 128 10.26 18.32 -16.82
C SER A 128 10.89 19.51 -16.08
N GLY A 129 11.38 20.54 -16.77
CA GLY A 129 12.02 21.70 -16.14
C GLY A 129 11.13 22.50 -15.17
N THR A 130 9.83 22.24 -15.15
CA THR A 130 8.85 22.90 -14.25
C THR A 130 8.26 21.97 -13.19
N ALA A 131 8.64 20.70 -13.14
CA ALA A 131 8.13 19.76 -12.14
C ALA A 131 8.65 20.13 -10.74
N LYS A 132 7.73 20.48 -9.85
CA LYS A 132 8.02 20.79 -8.45
C LYS A 132 7.42 19.75 -7.54
N LEU A 133 8.21 19.30 -6.55
CA LEU A 133 7.75 18.47 -5.45
C LEU A 133 6.70 19.23 -4.63
N ILE A 134 5.56 18.59 -4.41
CA ILE A 134 4.47 19.11 -3.60
C ILE A 134 4.75 18.72 -2.15
N ARG A 135 5.05 19.71 -1.30
CA ARG A 135 5.37 19.46 0.11
C ARG A 135 4.14 19.22 0.97
N GLU A 136 2.99 19.76 0.57
CA GLU A 136 1.78 19.67 1.37
C GLU A 136 0.52 19.86 0.52
N ILE A 137 -0.51 19.06 0.82
CA ILE A 137 -1.85 19.21 0.27
C ILE A 137 -2.85 19.27 1.44
N ARG A 138 -3.48 20.44 1.63
CA ARG A 138 -4.41 20.70 2.76
C ARG A 138 -5.89 20.61 2.40
N SER A 139 -6.23 20.36 1.14
CA SER A 139 -7.62 20.34 0.66
C SER A 139 -7.82 19.18 -0.31
N LEU A 140 -8.95 18.48 -0.17
CA LEU A 140 -9.35 17.37 -1.03
C LEU A 140 -9.48 17.80 -2.50
N ASP A 141 -9.99 19.00 -2.77
CA ASP A 141 -10.15 19.53 -4.13
C ASP A 141 -8.79 19.72 -4.83
N LYS A 142 -7.74 20.01 -4.05
CA LYS A 142 -6.38 20.10 -4.55
C LYS A 142 -5.78 18.73 -4.86
N ILE A 143 -6.20 17.67 -4.15
CA ILE A 143 -5.78 16.30 -4.47
C ILE A 143 -6.27 15.93 -5.87
N ASP A 144 -7.54 16.19 -6.19
CA ASP A 144 -8.11 15.87 -7.51
C ASP A 144 -7.44 16.64 -8.65
N ALA A 145 -7.11 17.91 -8.42
CA ALA A 145 -6.35 18.71 -9.39
C ALA A 145 -4.93 18.15 -9.62
N VAL A 146 -4.27 17.66 -8.56
CA VAL A 146 -2.93 17.05 -8.63
C VAL A 146 -2.98 15.69 -9.32
N VAL A 147 -3.98 14.85 -9.00
CA VAL A 147 -4.24 13.60 -9.72
C VAL A 147 -4.42 13.90 -11.21
N GLY A 148 -5.30 14.84 -11.55
CA GLY A 148 -5.60 15.24 -12.93
C GLY A 148 -4.40 15.79 -13.70
N GLY A 149 -3.51 16.56 -13.05
CA GLY A 149 -2.31 17.13 -13.66
C GLY A 149 -1.14 16.14 -13.83
N THR A 150 -1.13 15.07 -13.03
CA THR A 150 -0.11 14.01 -13.09
C THR A 150 -0.43 12.96 -14.17
N LEU A 151 -1.63 12.99 -14.77
CA LEU A 151 -2.08 12.09 -15.84
C LEU A 151 -1.22 12.22 -17.11
N GLY A 152 -0.12 11.48 -17.18
CA GLY A 152 0.49 11.02 -18.42
C GLY A 152 -0.15 9.71 -18.87
N LYS A 153 -0.35 9.53 -20.19
CA LYS A 153 -0.98 8.36 -20.83
C LYS A 153 -0.33 6.99 -20.53
N PHE A 154 0.76 6.93 -19.76
CA PHE A 154 1.57 5.73 -19.54
C PHE A 154 2.23 5.66 -18.15
N GLY A 155 1.69 6.34 -17.13
CA GLY A 155 2.13 6.16 -15.75
C GLY A 155 1.51 4.89 -15.16
N SER A 156 2.32 3.89 -14.82
CA SER A 156 1.91 2.56 -14.36
C SER A 156 1.27 2.54 -12.95
N GLY A 157 0.13 3.22 -12.76
CA GLY A 157 -0.76 3.14 -11.59
C GLY A 157 -0.22 3.59 -10.23
N GLY A 158 1.10 3.66 -10.03
CA GLY A 158 1.70 3.72 -8.70
C GLY A 158 1.50 5.02 -7.92
N MET A 159 1.47 6.19 -8.58
CA MET A 159 1.24 7.47 -7.90
C MET A 159 -0.25 7.81 -7.81
N GLU A 160 -1.03 7.40 -8.81
CA GLU A 160 -2.48 7.56 -8.82
C GLU A 160 -3.13 6.79 -7.66
N SER A 161 -2.73 5.52 -7.47
CA SER A 161 -3.21 4.70 -6.35
C SER A 161 -2.84 5.30 -5.00
N LYS A 162 -1.64 5.87 -4.85
CA LYS A 162 -1.19 6.54 -3.62
C LYS A 162 -2.01 7.78 -3.31
N LEU A 163 -2.28 8.62 -4.32
CA LEU A 163 -3.14 9.79 -4.15
C LEU A 163 -4.58 9.41 -3.81
N ALA A 164 -5.12 8.37 -4.44
CA ALA A 164 -6.43 7.83 -4.12
C ALA A 164 -6.50 7.30 -2.68
N ALA A 165 -5.49 6.53 -2.25
CA ALA A 165 -5.36 6.05 -0.89
C ALA A 165 -5.22 7.18 0.14
N ALA A 166 -4.39 8.18 -0.15
CA ALA A 166 -4.25 9.37 0.69
C ALA A 166 -5.57 10.14 0.83
N LYS A 167 -6.32 10.29 -0.28
CA LYS A 167 -7.65 10.89 -0.28
C LYS A 167 -8.61 10.09 0.61
N MET A 168 -8.64 8.76 0.44
CA MET A 168 -9.44 7.88 1.29
C MET A 168 -9.09 8.05 2.76
N ALA A 169 -7.80 7.93 3.13
CA ALA A 169 -7.33 8.06 4.50
C ALA A 169 -7.73 9.42 5.12
N SER A 170 -7.60 10.50 4.34
CA SER A 170 -7.95 11.86 4.79
C SER A 170 -9.44 12.05 5.10
N TRP A 171 -10.35 11.28 4.50
CA TRP A 171 -11.78 11.31 4.86
C TRP A 171 -12.05 10.85 6.29
N ALA A 172 -11.15 10.06 6.88
CA ALA A 172 -11.22 9.65 8.29
C ALA A 172 -10.31 10.49 9.20
N GLY A 173 -9.74 11.60 8.71
CA GLY A 173 -8.83 12.44 9.48
C GLY A 173 -7.40 11.90 9.60
N VAL A 174 -7.06 10.83 8.87
CA VAL A 174 -5.70 10.28 8.86
C VAL A 174 -4.80 11.16 8.00
N THR A 175 -3.71 11.67 8.58
CA THR A 175 -2.71 12.41 7.81
C THR A 175 -1.85 11.42 7.02
N THR A 176 -1.72 11.61 5.71
CA THR A 176 -0.93 10.70 4.85
C THR A 176 0.34 11.39 4.36
N THR A 177 1.47 10.71 4.50
CA THR A 177 2.77 11.14 3.98
C THR A 177 3.24 10.15 2.91
N ILE A 178 3.61 10.66 1.73
CA ILE A 178 4.22 9.88 0.66
C ILE A 178 5.66 10.37 0.50
N ALA A 179 6.63 9.49 0.70
CA ALA A 179 8.05 9.86 0.76
C ALA A 179 8.94 8.71 0.29
N ALA A 180 10.18 9.05 -0.08
CA ALA A 180 11.19 8.04 -0.37
C ALA A 180 11.74 7.43 0.92
N LEU A 181 12.14 6.15 0.87
CA LEU A 181 12.69 5.44 2.03
C LEU A 181 13.91 6.15 2.65
N HIS A 182 14.75 6.79 1.82
CA HIS A 182 15.97 7.46 2.27
C HIS A 182 15.71 8.80 2.99
N ASP A 183 14.48 9.34 2.93
CA ASP A 183 14.11 10.57 3.63
C ASP A 183 13.73 10.34 5.10
N ILE A 184 13.61 9.08 5.51
CA ILE A 184 13.05 8.67 6.81
C ILE A 184 14.08 7.90 7.67
N MET A 185 15.21 7.50 7.07
CA MET A 185 16.38 6.93 7.76
C MET A 185 17.41 8.01 8.03
#